data_AF-A0A3S3NQ63-F1
#
_entry.id   AF-A0A3S3NQ63-F1
#
_cell.length_a   1.000
_cell.length_b   1.000
_cell.length_c   1.000
_cell.angle_alpha   90.00
_cell.angle_beta   90.00
_cell.angle_gamma   90.00
#
_symmetry.space_group_name_H-M   'P 1'
#
loop_
_entity.id
_entity.type
_entity.pdbx_description
1 polymer ?
#
loop_
_entity_poly.entity_id
_entity_poly.type
_entity_poly.pdbx_seq_one_letter_code
_entity_poly.pdbx_strand_id
1 'polypeptide(L)'
;MTEFSPLPKLPLTTESDDSSKIKARTCKPWFVLLIWRLIIELNKKGENATLSAISKIMTKRLSMARLEKKVKSALNDGLIAKSSEVYSITESDVGLFHEWYYRIQSVIRKKKLEKKDISEVLHLILQNVKSKFGSIVEKSELKNENELLVKHLPKLLCHPRFNFSNVEGKIKNDNYESLFEFEKDCKTIDYNLSVLYRPRSEISKESKRMCEFVKQQIENVNYCVECFVRQNDTNCKDWFSEACNPPHK
;
A
#
# COMPACT_ATOMS: atom_id res chain seq x y z
N MET A 1 33.28 33.48 -0.59
CA MET A 1 31.98 33.28 -1.26
C MET A 1 32.21 32.31 -2.39
N THR A 2 31.91 31.03 -2.18
CA THR A 2 32.14 29.94 -3.13
C THR A 2 30.86 29.67 -3.89
N GLU A 3 30.88 29.90 -5.20
CA GLU A 3 29.78 29.64 -6.12
C GLU A 3 29.53 28.12 -6.23
N PHE A 4 28.29 27.71 -5.95
CA PHE A 4 27.83 26.35 -6.22
C PHE A 4 27.66 26.17 -7.73
N SER A 5 28.50 25.33 -8.32
CA SER A 5 28.31 24.84 -9.69
C SER A 5 27.07 23.93 -9.74
N PRO A 6 26.13 24.12 -10.68
CA PRO A 6 24.97 23.24 -10.79
C PRO A 6 25.42 21.86 -11.30
N LEU A 7 25.12 20.82 -10.54
CA LEU A 7 25.41 19.43 -10.91
C LEU A 7 24.90 19.13 -12.34
N PRO A 8 25.71 18.45 -13.19
CA PRO A 8 25.24 18.03 -14.49
C PRO A 8 24.05 17.08 -14.32
N LYS A 9 22.96 17.37 -15.05
CA LYS A 9 21.77 16.53 -15.09
C LYS A 9 22.19 15.11 -15.44
N LEU A 10 22.12 14.20 -14.46
CA LEU A 10 22.34 12.78 -14.68
C LEU A 10 21.36 12.31 -15.77
N PRO A 11 21.83 11.66 -16.85
CA PRO A 11 20.93 11.07 -17.82
C PRO A 11 20.19 9.92 -17.14
N LEU A 12 18.87 10.02 -17.11
CA LEU A 12 18.00 8.90 -16.76
C LEU A 12 18.22 7.80 -17.79
N THR A 13 18.36 6.58 -17.28
CA THR A 13 18.76 5.34 -17.94
C THR A 13 18.09 5.08 -19.29
N THR A 14 18.88 4.62 -20.26
CA THR A 14 18.42 3.99 -21.51
C THR A 14 18.21 2.50 -21.30
N GLU A 15 16.98 2.07 -21.05
CA GLU A 15 16.50 0.72 -21.44
C GLU A 15 15.07 0.83 -22.00
N SER A 16 14.97 0.61 -23.30
CA SER A 16 13.80 0.75 -24.19
C SER A 16 13.24 2.16 -24.36
N ASP A 17 13.50 2.72 -25.55
CA ASP A 17 12.99 3.98 -26.10
C ASP A 17 11.48 3.92 -26.42
N ASP A 18 10.69 3.14 -25.68
CA ASP A 18 9.24 3.08 -25.86
C ASP A 18 8.58 4.10 -24.93
N SER A 19 8.82 5.38 -25.25
CA SER A 19 8.07 6.51 -24.71
C SER A 19 6.63 6.56 -25.28
N SER A 20 5.98 5.40 -25.38
CA SER A 20 4.55 5.31 -25.53
C SER A 20 3.94 6.19 -24.44
N LYS A 21 3.15 7.19 -24.84
CA LYS A 21 2.52 8.13 -23.91
C LYS A 21 1.73 7.30 -22.91
N ILE A 22 2.26 7.13 -21.69
CA ILE A 22 1.56 6.44 -20.62
C ILE A 22 0.30 7.26 -20.36
N LYS A 23 -0.82 6.81 -20.91
CA LYS A 23 -2.09 7.48 -20.76
C LYS A 23 -2.52 7.25 -19.33
N ALA A 24 -2.37 8.28 -18.50
CA ALA A 24 -2.82 8.23 -17.12
C ALA A 24 -4.32 7.89 -17.07
N ARG A 25 -4.69 7.04 -16.13
CA ARG A 25 -6.08 6.64 -15.93
C ARG A 25 -6.92 7.85 -15.54
N THR A 26 -8.10 7.93 -16.15
CA THR A 26 -9.06 8.98 -15.85
C THR A 26 -10.03 8.57 -14.75
N CYS A 27 -10.25 7.27 -14.59
CA CYS A 27 -11.14 6.68 -13.64
C CYS A 27 -10.45 6.43 -12.29
N LYS A 28 -11.22 6.59 -11.22
CA LYS A 28 -10.76 6.38 -9.85
C LYS A 28 -10.73 4.86 -9.54
N PRO A 29 -9.59 4.28 -9.10
CA PRO A 29 -9.48 2.83 -8.89
C PRO A 29 -10.55 2.24 -7.97
N TRP A 30 -10.87 2.92 -6.87
CA TRP A 30 -11.90 2.47 -5.93
C TRP A 30 -13.32 2.49 -6.50
N PHE A 31 -13.59 3.30 -7.53
CA PHE A 31 -14.88 3.29 -8.24
C PHE A 31 -14.98 2.09 -9.17
N VAL A 32 -13.90 1.77 -9.88
CA VAL A 32 -13.85 0.59 -10.76
C VAL A 32 -14.07 -0.68 -9.95
N LEU A 33 -13.39 -0.81 -8.81
CA LEU A 33 -13.57 -1.96 -7.92
C LEU A 33 -15.01 -2.10 -7.41
N LEU A 34 -15.68 -0.98 -7.13
CA LEU A 34 -17.09 -0.98 -6.77
C LEU A 34 -17.97 -1.52 -7.91
N ILE A 35 -17.73 -1.09 -9.14
CA ILE A 35 -18.46 -1.60 -10.31
C ILE A 35 -18.20 -3.09 -10.53
N TRP A 36 -16.95 -3.56 -10.41
CA TRP A 36 -16.63 -4.97 -10.50
C TRP A 36 -17.35 -5.82 -9.47
N ARG A 37 -17.39 -5.37 -8.20
CA ARG A 37 -18.16 -6.05 -7.15
C ARG A 37 -19.65 -6.16 -7.49
N LEU A 38 -20.24 -5.10 -8.05
CA LEU A 38 -21.64 -5.10 -8.48
C LEU A 38 -21.89 -6.01 -9.68
N ILE A 39 -21.00 -6.05 -10.67
CA ILE A 39 -21.08 -6.97 -11.80
C ILE A 39 -21.04 -8.42 -11.30
N ILE A 40 -20.10 -8.74 -10.41
CA ILE A 40 -19.98 -10.08 -9.81
C ILE A 40 -21.25 -10.45 -9.03
N GLU A 41 -21.79 -9.51 -8.25
CA GLU A 41 -23.03 -9.72 -7.49
C GLU A 41 -24.24 -9.98 -8.40
N LEU A 42 -24.41 -9.18 -9.46
CA LEU A 42 -25.51 -9.33 -10.43
C LEU A 42 -25.38 -10.65 -11.19
N ASN A 43 -24.18 -11.00 -11.65
CA ASN A 43 -23.95 -12.27 -12.33
C ASN A 43 -24.24 -13.48 -11.42
N LYS A 44 -23.91 -13.41 -10.12
CA LYS A 44 -24.27 -14.45 -9.15
C LYS A 44 -25.78 -14.62 -8.97
N LYS A 45 -26.56 -13.55 -9.16
CA LYS A 45 -28.03 -13.58 -9.12
C LYS A 45 -28.66 -13.98 -10.46
N GLY A 46 -27.86 -14.20 -11.51
CA GLY A 46 -28.35 -14.43 -12.87
C GLY A 46 -28.92 -13.17 -13.54
N GLU A 47 -28.63 -11.98 -13.00
CA GLU A 47 -29.10 -10.71 -13.55
C GLU A 47 -28.06 -10.09 -14.49
N ASN A 48 -28.53 -9.46 -15.56
CA ASN A 48 -27.65 -8.71 -16.47
C ASN A 48 -27.16 -7.42 -15.80
N ALA A 49 -25.83 -7.23 -15.78
CA ALA A 49 -25.19 -6.03 -15.24
C ALA A 49 -25.37 -4.81 -16.14
N THR A 50 -26.60 -4.27 -16.19
CA THR A 50 -26.95 -3.04 -16.94
C THR A 50 -26.75 -1.79 -16.07
N LEU A 51 -26.69 -0.61 -16.70
CA LEU A 51 -26.54 0.66 -15.97
C LEU A 51 -27.70 0.89 -14.99
N SER A 52 -28.91 0.49 -15.39
CA SER A 52 -30.12 0.57 -14.56
C SER A 52 -30.02 -0.35 -13.33
N ALA A 53 -29.61 -1.60 -13.52
CA ALA A 53 -29.42 -2.57 -12.43
C ALA A 53 -28.34 -2.09 -11.44
N ILE A 54 -27.20 -1.63 -11.94
CA ILE A 54 -26.12 -1.05 -11.14
C ILE A 54 -26.63 0.17 -10.35
N SER A 55 -27.33 1.10 -11.00
CA SER A 55 -27.85 2.30 -10.33
C SER A 55 -28.86 1.96 -9.23
N LYS A 56 -29.74 0.97 -9.48
CA LYS A 56 -30.73 0.50 -8.52
C LYS A 56 -30.05 0.01 -7.23
N ILE A 57 -28.98 -0.79 -7.34
CA ILE A 57 -28.22 -1.29 -6.19
C ILE A 57 -27.45 -0.16 -5.50
N MET A 58 -26.85 0.76 -6.27
CA MET A 58 -26.07 1.88 -5.72
C MET A 58 -26.87 2.90 -4.89
N THR A 59 -28.20 2.77 -4.83
CA THR A 59 -29.14 3.48 -3.92
C THR A 59 -28.80 4.97 -3.72
N LYS A 60 -29.31 5.84 -4.63
CA LYS A 60 -29.31 7.34 -4.54
C LYS A 60 -27.98 8.05 -4.23
N ARG A 61 -26.82 7.37 -4.16
CA ARG A 61 -25.53 7.99 -3.84
C ARG A 61 -24.97 8.86 -4.97
N LEU A 62 -25.38 8.60 -6.21
CA LEU A 62 -24.96 9.32 -7.41
C LEU A 62 -26.19 9.49 -8.32
N SER A 63 -26.33 10.65 -8.97
CA SER A 63 -27.30 10.81 -10.05
C SER A 63 -26.91 9.95 -11.25
N MET A 64 -27.90 9.53 -12.05
CA MET A 64 -27.68 8.73 -13.26
C MET A 64 -26.61 9.34 -14.18
N ALA A 65 -26.69 10.65 -14.45
CA ALA A 65 -25.71 11.35 -15.27
C ALA A 65 -24.27 11.29 -14.70
N ARG A 66 -24.11 11.35 -13.37
CA ARG A 66 -22.79 11.22 -12.72
C ARG A 66 -22.28 9.79 -12.74
N LEU A 67 -23.16 8.81 -12.61
CA LEU A 67 -22.81 7.39 -12.72
C LEU A 67 -22.33 7.08 -14.14
N GLU A 68 -23.11 7.48 -15.14
CA GLU A 68 -22.79 7.29 -16.56
C GLU A 68 -21.43 7.91 -16.93
N LYS A 69 -21.17 9.16 -16.49
CA LYS A 69 -19.87 9.81 -16.70
C LYS A 69 -18.70 8.99 -16.14
N LYS A 70 -18.85 8.41 -14.94
CA LYS A 70 -17.80 7.60 -14.30
C LYS A 70 -17.64 6.22 -14.92
N VAL A 71 -18.74 5.59 -15.34
CA VAL A 71 -18.71 4.33 -16.10
C VAL A 71 -18.01 4.56 -17.44
N LYS A 72 -18.31 5.68 -18.12
CA LYS A 72 -17.61 6.07 -19.36
C LYS A 72 -16.11 6.25 -19.16
N SER A 73 -15.64 6.83 -18.05
CA SER A 73 -14.20 6.88 -17.76
C SER A 73 -13.60 5.48 -17.54
N ALA A 74 -14.33 4.56 -16.91
CA ALA A 74 -13.85 3.19 -16.71
C ALA A 74 -13.77 2.39 -18.03
N LEU A 75 -14.73 2.62 -18.95
CA LEU A 75 -14.70 2.08 -20.32
C LEU A 75 -13.50 2.62 -21.11
N ASN A 76 -13.28 3.93 -21.05
CA ASN A 76 -12.16 4.59 -21.74
C ASN A 76 -10.78 4.13 -21.24
N ASP A 77 -10.70 3.75 -19.96
CA ASP A 77 -9.49 3.21 -19.34
C ASP A 77 -9.35 1.68 -19.60
N GLY A 78 -10.31 1.05 -20.30
CA GLY A 78 -10.30 -0.38 -20.61
C GLY A 78 -10.52 -1.31 -19.41
N LEU A 79 -10.99 -0.79 -18.28
CA LEU A 79 -11.12 -1.55 -17.03
C LEU A 79 -12.47 -2.28 -16.91
N ILE A 80 -13.44 -1.88 -17.72
CA ILE A 80 -14.71 -2.58 -17.92
C ILE A 80 -14.99 -2.63 -19.42
N ALA A 81 -15.72 -3.65 -19.86
CA ALA A 81 -16.22 -3.78 -21.21
C ALA A 81 -17.75 -3.65 -21.22
N LYS A 82 -18.31 -3.28 -22.37
CA LYS A 82 -19.75 -3.21 -22.61
C LYS A 82 -20.07 -4.00 -23.88
N SER A 83 -20.93 -5.01 -23.76
CA SER A 83 -21.51 -5.71 -24.91
C SER A 83 -23.01 -5.41 -24.93
N SER A 84 -23.46 -4.73 -25.99
CA SER A 84 -24.80 -4.12 -26.05
C SER A 84 -25.07 -3.20 -24.85
N GLU A 85 -25.81 -3.68 -23.84
CA GLU A 85 -26.16 -2.96 -22.61
C GLU A 85 -25.63 -3.60 -21.32
N VAL A 86 -24.87 -4.70 -21.44
CA VAL A 86 -24.35 -5.46 -20.31
C VAL A 86 -22.87 -5.15 -20.10
N TYR A 87 -22.52 -4.77 -18.86
CA TYR A 87 -21.13 -4.51 -18.46
C TYR A 87 -20.44 -5.78 -17.97
N SER A 88 -19.18 -5.95 -18.33
CA SER A 88 -18.33 -7.04 -17.86
C SER A 88 -16.95 -6.53 -17.45
N ILE A 89 -16.20 -7.36 -16.71
CA ILE A 89 -14.80 -7.06 -16.36
C ILE A 89 -13.94 -7.40 -17.57
N THR A 90 -13.11 -6.46 -18.03
CA THR A 90 -12.21 -6.70 -19.17
C THR A 90 -11.16 -7.73 -18.79
N GLU A 91 -10.81 -8.65 -19.71
CA GLU A 91 -9.81 -9.70 -19.44
C GLU A 91 -8.35 -9.28 -19.70
N SER A 92 -8.08 -8.26 -20.51
CA SER A 92 -6.72 -7.83 -20.94
C SER A 92 -5.68 -7.62 -19.82
N ASP A 93 -4.46 -8.13 -20.02
CA ASP A 93 -3.37 -8.24 -19.03
C ASP A 93 -2.48 -7.00 -18.88
N VAL A 94 -3.05 -5.81 -18.67
CA VAL A 94 -2.23 -4.60 -18.45
C VAL A 94 -2.02 -4.37 -16.96
N GLY A 95 -0.85 -4.80 -16.45
CA GLY A 95 -0.39 -4.51 -15.09
C GLY A 95 0.19 -3.10 -14.97
N LEU A 96 0.13 -2.52 -13.76
CA LEU A 96 0.83 -1.28 -13.44
C LEU A 96 2.13 -1.58 -12.71
N PHE A 97 3.24 -1.03 -13.22
CA PHE A 97 4.52 -1.00 -12.51
C PHE A 97 4.75 0.43 -12.01
N HIS A 98 5.05 0.57 -10.72
CA HIS A 98 5.40 1.86 -10.12
C HIS A 98 6.64 1.67 -9.27
N GLU A 99 7.77 2.17 -9.78
CA GLU A 99 9.00 2.26 -9.02
C GLU A 99 8.98 3.48 -8.10
N TRP A 100 9.39 3.27 -6.85
CA TRP A 100 9.58 4.34 -5.87
C TRP A 100 11.03 4.27 -5.41
N TYR A 101 11.75 5.39 -5.58
CA TYR A 101 13.13 5.57 -5.16
C TYR A 101 13.33 5.27 -3.67
N TYR A 102 14.44 4.60 -3.34
CA TYR A 102 14.82 4.20 -1.99
C TYR A 102 15.63 5.30 -1.28
N ARG A 103 15.44 5.42 0.05
CA ARG A 103 16.38 6.14 0.93
C ARG A 103 17.30 5.14 1.59
N ILE A 104 18.60 5.43 1.60
CA ILE A 104 19.62 4.61 2.27
C ILE A 104 19.48 4.79 3.79
N GLN A 105 19.67 3.71 4.56
CA GLN A 105 19.68 3.76 6.02
C GLN A 105 20.75 4.74 6.53
N SER A 106 20.35 5.66 7.40
CA SER A 106 21.27 6.60 8.04
C SER A 106 22.03 5.94 9.19
N VAL A 107 23.24 6.45 9.47
CA VAL A 107 24.00 6.13 10.69
C VAL A 107 23.25 6.67 11.90
N ILE A 108 23.03 5.83 12.92
CA ILE A 108 22.32 6.20 14.16
C ILE A 108 23.34 6.25 15.28
N ARG A 109 23.48 7.42 15.93
CA ARG A 109 24.44 7.64 17.04
C ARG A 109 25.86 7.12 16.76
N LYS A 110 26.36 7.35 15.54
CA LYS A 110 27.68 6.90 15.05
C LYS A 110 27.83 5.39 14.83
N LYS A 111 26.74 4.61 14.94
CA LYS A 111 26.70 3.18 14.62
C LYS A 111 25.89 2.96 13.34
N LYS A 112 26.40 2.13 12.43
CA LYS A 112 25.63 1.61 11.30
C LYS A 112 24.89 0.37 11.81
N LEU A 113 23.58 0.31 11.57
CA LEU A 113 22.79 -0.90 11.86
C LEU A 113 23.17 -1.98 10.86
N GLU A 114 23.45 -3.19 11.35
CA GLU A 114 23.59 -4.36 10.50
C GLU A 114 22.21 -4.93 10.13
N LYS A 115 22.14 -5.76 9.09
CA LYS A 115 20.88 -6.37 8.63
C LYS A 115 20.15 -7.10 9.77
N LYS A 116 20.90 -7.81 10.61
CA LYS A 116 20.36 -8.55 11.75
C LYS A 116 19.72 -7.61 12.78
N ASP A 117 20.38 -6.50 13.09
CA ASP A 117 19.83 -5.48 14.00
C ASP A 117 18.57 -4.84 13.41
N ILE A 118 18.56 -4.58 12.10
CA ILE A 118 17.39 -4.08 11.37
C ILE A 118 16.24 -5.08 11.52
N SER A 119 16.46 -6.36 11.23
CA SER A 119 15.43 -7.39 11.34
C SER A 119 14.89 -7.55 12.75
N GLU A 120 15.74 -7.49 13.78
CA GLU A 120 15.33 -7.55 15.18
C GLU A 120 14.42 -6.36 15.56
N VAL A 121 14.84 -5.15 15.21
CA VAL A 121 14.04 -3.94 15.44
C VAL A 121 12.73 -3.99 14.65
N LEU A 122 12.76 -4.40 13.38
CA LEU A 122 11.56 -4.52 12.56
C LEU A 122 10.61 -5.59 13.10
N HIS A 123 11.12 -6.64 13.72
CA HIS A 123 10.29 -7.65 14.38
C HIS A 123 9.48 -7.02 15.53
N LEU A 124 10.13 -6.22 16.39
CA LEU A 124 9.45 -5.49 17.47
C LEU A 124 8.41 -4.49 16.93
N ILE A 125 8.77 -3.73 15.89
CA ILE A 125 7.83 -2.79 15.25
C ILE A 125 6.62 -3.56 14.69
N LEU A 126 6.84 -4.69 14.01
CA LEU A 126 5.76 -5.51 13.46
C LEU A 126 4.86 -6.09 14.55
N GLN A 127 5.42 -6.54 15.68
CA GLN A 127 4.63 -6.99 16.84
C GLN A 127 3.74 -5.87 17.38
N ASN A 128 4.30 -4.66 17.53
CA ASN A 128 3.55 -3.48 17.96
C ASN A 128 2.44 -3.11 16.97
N VAL A 129 2.70 -3.21 15.67
CA VAL A 129 1.69 -3.01 14.62
C VAL A 129 0.59 -4.06 14.72
N LYS A 130 0.93 -5.35 14.85
CA LYS A 130 -0.06 -6.44 14.99
C LYS A 130 -0.92 -6.28 16.23
N SER A 131 -0.34 -5.85 17.36
CA SER A 131 -1.05 -5.60 18.61
C SER A 131 -2.05 -4.44 18.49
N LYS A 132 -1.62 -3.31 17.88
CA LYS A 132 -2.43 -2.08 17.82
C LYS A 132 -3.37 -1.99 16.62
N PHE A 133 -3.06 -2.68 15.52
CA PHE A 133 -3.76 -2.59 14.23
C PHE A 133 -4.08 -3.96 13.64
N GLY A 134 -4.39 -4.96 14.48
CA GLY A 134 -4.70 -6.33 14.04
C GLY A 134 -5.80 -6.40 12.97
N SER A 135 -6.82 -5.54 13.06
CA SER A 135 -7.88 -5.38 12.05
C SER A 135 -7.32 -5.09 10.65
N ILE A 136 -6.34 -4.20 10.55
CA ILE A 136 -5.69 -3.81 9.29
C ILE A 136 -4.83 -4.94 8.75
N VAL A 137 -4.10 -5.62 9.65
CA VAL A 137 -3.29 -6.80 9.30
C VAL A 137 -4.18 -7.87 8.66
N GLU A 138 -5.29 -8.23 9.29
CA GLU A 138 -6.23 -9.21 8.76
C GLU A 138 -6.86 -8.78 7.43
N LYS A 139 -7.25 -7.51 7.28
CA LYS A 139 -7.83 -7.00 6.04
C LYS A 139 -6.84 -7.01 4.87
N SER A 140 -5.54 -6.87 5.13
CA SER A 140 -4.50 -6.92 4.10
C SER A 140 -4.36 -8.30 3.45
N GLU A 141 -4.80 -9.37 4.12
CA GLU A 141 -4.65 -10.76 3.64
C GLU A 141 -5.64 -11.12 2.52
N LEU A 142 -6.70 -10.33 2.31
CA LEU A 142 -7.73 -10.54 1.28
C LEU A 142 -8.41 -11.92 1.29
N LYS A 143 -8.32 -12.68 2.38
CA LYS A 143 -8.83 -14.07 2.50
C LYS A 143 -10.32 -14.23 2.15
N ASN A 144 -11.11 -13.18 2.35
CA ASN A 144 -12.56 -13.19 2.14
C ASN A 144 -13.00 -12.52 0.83
N GLU A 145 -12.07 -12.11 -0.04
CA GLU A 145 -12.40 -11.47 -1.30
C GLU A 145 -12.70 -12.51 -2.40
N ASN A 146 -13.52 -12.12 -3.38
CA ASN A 146 -13.89 -13.01 -4.48
C ASN A 146 -12.70 -13.30 -5.41
N GLU A 147 -12.52 -14.56 -5.81
CA GLU A 147 -11.38 -14.98 -6.65
C GLU A 147 -11.28 -14.23 -7.99
N LEU A 148 -12.42 -14.01 -8.66
CA LEU A 148 -12.45 -13.21 -9.90
C LEU A 148 -12.01 -11.76 -9.64
N LEU A 149 -12.40 -11.19 -8.50
CA LEU A 149 -11.94 -9.85 -8.11
C LEU A 149 -10.42 -9.84 -7.91
N VAL A 150 -9.89 -10.80 -7.14
CA VAL A 150 -8.46 -10.93 -6.85
C VAL A 150 -7.64 -11.10 -8.13
N LYS A 151 -8.14 -11.89 -9.09
CA LYS A 151 -7.53 -12.07 -10.42
C LYS A 151 -7.32 -10.73 -11.14
N HIS A 152 -8.22 -9.78 -11.00
CA HIS A 152 -8.16 -8.49 -11.70
C HIS A 152 -7.55 -7.35 -10.88
N LEU A 153 -7.24 -7.54 -9.60
CA LEU A 153 -6.57 -6.54 -8.76
C LEU A 153 -5.21 -6.01 -9.29
N PRO A 154 -4.37 -6.79 -10.00
CA PRO A 154 -3.14 -6.25 -10.62
C PRO A 154 -3.42 -5.10 -11.60
N LYS A 155 -4.64 -5.01 -12.12
CA LYS A 155 -5.06 -3.89 -12.97
C LYS A 155 -5.36 -2.65 -12.16
N LEU A 156 -5.46 -2.67 -10.83
CA LEU A 156 -5.81 -1.49 -10.02
C LEU A 156 -4.77 -1.17 -8.94
N LEU A 157 -4.07 -2.18 -8.46
CA LEU A 157 -3.18 -2.11 -7.31
C LEU A 157 -1.73 -2.30 -7.72
N CYS A 158 -0.83 -1.68 -6.97
CA CYS A 158 0.59 -1.98 -7.03
C CYS A 158 0.86 -3.17 -6.10
N HIS A 159 1.43 -4.26 -6.63
CA HIS A 159 1.68 -5.49 -5.87
C HIS A 159 0.43 -5.97 -5.10
N PRO A 160 -0.65 -6.37 -5.78
CA PRO A 160 -1.98 -6.61 -5.20
C PRO A 160 -2.02 -7.66 -4.09
N ARG A 161 -1.04 -8.56 -4.05
CA ARG A 161 -0.93 -9.63 -3.05
C ARG A 161 0.03 -9.28 -1.91
N PHE A 162 0.65 -8.10 -1.94
CA PHE A 162 1.59 -7.69 -0.92
C PHE A 162 0.86 -7.33 0.38
N ASN A 163 1.15 -8.08 1.45
CA ASN A 163 0.49 -8.00 2.74
C ASN A 163 1.48 -8.21 3.90
N PHE A 164 0.98 -8.25 5.14
CA PHE A 164 1.83 -8.39 6.32
C PHE A 164 2.49 -9.77 6.47
N SER A 165 1.94 -10.83 5.87
CA SER A 165 2.65 -12.10 5.76
C SER A 165 3.90 -11.99 4.87
N ASN A 166 3.85 -11.20 3.78
CA ASN A 166 5.04 -10.91 2.97
C ASN A 166 6.07 -10.08 3.74
N VAL A 167 5.63 -9.06 4.48
CA VAL A 167 6.49 -8.25 5.35
C VAL A 167 7.19 -9.12 6.39
N GLU A 168 6.44 -10.00 7.07
CA GLU A 168 7.01 -10.93 8.05
C GLU A 168 8.04 -11.86 7.41
N GLY A 169 7.78 -12.37 6.20
CA GLY A 169 8.74 -13.16 5.44
C GLY A 169 10.02 -12.38 5.10
N LYS A 170 9.89 -11.09 4.72
CA LYS A 170 11.06 -10.24 4.46
C LYS A 170 11.90 -10.00 5.71
N ILE A 171 11.28 -9.80 6.88
CA ILE A 171 11.99 -9.67 8.16
C ILE A 171 12.72 -10.97 8.50
N LYS A 172 12.04 -12.13 8.42
CA LYS A 172 12.63 -13.44 8.76
C LYS A 172 13.83 -13.82 7.89
N ASN A 173 13.88 -13.31 6.66
CA ASN A 173 14.93 -13.60 5.69
C ASN A 173 15.99 -12.50 5.59
N ASP A 174 16.00 -11.50 6.48
CA ASP A 174 16.95 -10.37 6.45
C ASP A 174 16.99 -9.61 5.12
N ASN A 175 15.82 -9.49 4.47
CA ASN A 175 15.68 -8.87 3.14
C ASN A 175 15.52 -7.34 3.17
N TYR A 176 15.55 -6.73 4.36
CA TYR A 176 15.47 -5.27 4.50
C TYR A 176 16.87 -4.66 4.64
N GLU A 177 17.19 -3.73 3.76
CA GLU A 177 18.44 -2.94 3.85
C GLU A 177 18.28 -1.69 4.71
N SER A 178 17.03 -1.29 4.98
CA SER A 178 16.71 -0.12 5.80
C SER A 178 15.33 -0.18 6.44
N LEU A 179 15.13 0.59 7.50
CA LEU A 179 13.81 0.78 8.12
C LEU A 179 12.83 1.50 7.16
N PHE A 180 13.33 2.27 6.20
CA PHE A 180 12.51 2.99 5.22
C PHE A 180 11.89 2.06 4.17
N GLU A 181 12.54 0.95 3.85
CA GLU A 181 11.95 -0.09 3.00
C GLU A 181 10.74 -0.73 3.68
N PHE A 182 10.82 -0.97 4.99
CA PHE A 182 9.67 -1.42 5.78
C PHE A 182 8.55 -0.37 5.79
N GLU A 183 8.87 0.91 6.00
CA GLU A 183 7.88 2.00 5.93
C GLU A 183 7.18 2.04 4.55
N LYS A 184 7.94 1.86 3.46
CA LYS A 184 7.43 1.80 2.09
C LYS A 184 6.49 0.61 1.89
N ASP A 185 6.85 -0.55 2.42
CA ASP A 185 6.03 -1.75 2.36
C ASP A 185 4.70 -1.55 3.12
N CYS A 186 4.73 -0.92 4.31
CA CYS A 186 3.51 -0.53 5.03
C CYS A 186 2.65 0.46 4.22
N LYS A 187 3.26 1.45 3.55
CA LYS A 187 2.54 2.39 2.66
C LYS A 187 1.94 1.70 1.44
N THR A 188 2.58 0.65 0.93
CA THR A 188 2.04 -0.16 -0.17
C THR A 188 0.76 -0.86 0.29
N ILE A 189 0.76 -1.43 1.50
CA ILE A 189 -0.43 -2.03 2.11
C ILE A 189 -1.53 -0.99 2.34
N ASP A 190 -1.20 0.18 2.90
CA ASP A 190 -2.15 1.30 3.08
C ASP A 190 -2.78 1.77 1.77
N TYR A 191 -1.97 1.91 0.71
CA TYR A 191 -2.47 2.24 -0.62
C TYR A 191 -3.46 1.21 -1.12
N ASN A 192 -3.10 -0.08 -1.04
CA ASN A 192 -3.95 -1.18 -1.48
C ASN A 192 -5.28 -1.18 -0.73
N LEU A 193 -5.26 -1.04 0.60
CA LEU A 193 -6.47 -0.94 1.43
C LEU A 193 -7.31 0.32 1.10
N SER A 194 -6.65 1.45 0.83
CA SER A 194 -7.31 2.70 0.43
C SER A 194 -8.05 2.58 -0.90
N VAL A 195 -7.50 1.83 -1.86
CA VAL A 195 -8.19 1.52 -3.11
C VAL A 195 -9.33 0.52 -2.88
N LEU A 196 -9.11 -0.52 -2.07
CA LEU A 196 -10.08 -1.59 -1.82
C LEU A 196 -11.32 -1.14 -1.04
N TYR A 197 -11.13 -0.28 -0.04
CA TYR A 197 -12.17 0.15 0.89
C TYR A 197 -12.63 1.60 0.68
N ARG A 198 -11.97 2.34 -0.21
CA ARG A 198 -12.14 3.77 -0.55
C ARG A 198 -11.41 4.71 0.43
N PRO A 199 -10.81 5.82 -0.05
CA PRO A 199 -9.94 6.69 0.75
C PRO A 199 -10.55 7.33 2.02
N ARG A 200 -11.88 7.31 2.19
CA ARG A 200 -12.57 7.91 3.35
C ARG A 200 -13.22 6.88 4.27
N SER A 201 -13.03 5.59 4.00
CA SER A 201 -13.51 4.53 4.88
C SER A 201 -12.76 4.52 6.21
N GLU A 202 -13.37 3.96 7.25
CA GLU A 202 -12.68 3.80 8.54
C GLU A 202 -11.43 2.93 8.38
N ILE A 203 -11.47 1.89 7.53
CA ILE A 203 -10.30 1.05 7.22
C ILE A 203 -9.15 1.89 6.66
N SER A 204 -9.42 2.78 5.71
CA SER A 204 -8.38 3.64 5.12
C SER A 204 -7.86 4.71 6.09
N LYS A 205 -8.71 5.20 7.00
CA LYS A 205 -8.26 6.13 8.05
C LYS A 205 -7.37 5.41 9.06
N GLU A 206 -7.74 4.19 9.43
CA GLU A 206 -7.01 3.37 10.38
C GLU A 206 -5.68 2.87 9.79
N SER A 207 -5.64 2.46 8.51
CA SER A 207 -4.37 2.12 7.82
C SER A 207 -3.43 3.32 7.69
N LYS A 208 -3.97 4.53 7.51
CA LYS A 208 -3.15 5.75 7.53
C LYS A 208 -2.56 6.03 8.92
N ARG A 209 -3.37 5.88 9.98
CA ARG A 209 -2.89 5.98 11.38
C ARG A 209 -1.82 4.93 11.68
N MET A 210 -1.94 3.73 11.12
CA MET A 210 -0.91 2.69 11.22
C MET A 210 0.41 3.14 10.57
N CYS A 211 0.36 3.76 9.38
CA CYS A 211 1.57 4.31 8.75
C CYS A 211 2.21 5.43 9.57
N GLU A 212 1.40 6.33 10.16
CA GLU A 212 1.88 7.37 11.07
C GLU A 212 2.51 6.78 12.32
N PHE A 213 1.92 5.72 12.88
CA PHE A 213 2.49 4.97 14.00
C PHE A 213 3.83 4.32 13.63
N VAL A 214 3.92 3.61 12.49
CA VAL A 214 5.18 3.01 12.01
C VAL A 214 6.26 4.07 11.86
N LYS A 215 5.93 5.23 11.29
CA LYS A 215 6.86 6.34 11.15
C LYS A 215 7.39 6.82 12.51
N GLN A 216 6.52 6.97 13.50
CA GLN A 216 6.92 7.32 14.88
C GLN A 216 7.83 6.25 15.51
N GLN A 217 7.54 4.96 15.30
CA GLN A 217 8.40 3.88 15.79
C GLN A 217 9.80 3.97 15.17
N ILE A 218 9.89 4.20 13.85
CA ILE A 218 11.17 4.40 13.15
C ILE A 218 11.90 5.65 13.64
N GLU A 219 11.19 6.74 13.92
CA GLU A 219 11.77 7.95 14.53
C GLU A 219 12.37 7.65 15.93
N ASN A 220 11.70 6.84 16.75
CA ASN A 220 12.22 6.40 18.06
C ASN A 220 13.49 5.54 17.92
N VAL A 221 13.51 4.62 16.95
CA VAL A 221 14.72 3.83 16.64
C VAL A 221 15.86 4.73 16.20
N ASN A 222 15.58 5.68 15.31
CA ASN A 222 16.56 6.66 14.82
C ASN A 222 17.07 7.58 15.94
N TYR A 223 16.27 7.84 16.97
CA TYR A 223 16.72 8.53 18.17
C TYR A 223 17.69 7.66 18.97
N CYS A 224 17.28 6.45 19.35
CA CYS A 224 18.18 5.46 19.95
C CYS A 224 17.62 4.03 19.87
N VAL A 225 18.34 3.16 19.15
CA VAL A 225 18.03 1.73 19.01
C VAL A 225 17.99 1.02 20.36
N GLU A 226 18.98 1.25 21.22
CA GLU A 226 19.10 0.59 22.52
C GLU A 226 17.93 0.95 23.46
N CYS A 227 17.51 2.22 23.49
CA CYS A 227 16.29 2.61 24.21
C CYS A 227 15.04 1.95 23.63
N PHE A 228 14.92 1.91 22.30
CA PHE A 228 13.76 1.33 21.64
C PHE A 228 13.63 -0.17 21.95
N VAL A 229 14.72 -0.93 21.83
CA VAL A 229 14.73 -2.37 22.13
C VAL A 229 14.36 -2.60 23.60
N ARG A 230 15.02 -1.90 24.53
CA ARG A 230 14.78 -2.01 25.98
C ARG A 230 13.35 -1.63 26.38
N GLN A 231 12.78 -0.59 25.79
CA GLN A 231 11.40 -0.20 26.03
C GLN A 231 10.39 -1.28 25.64
N ASN A 232 10.72 -2.09 24.63
CA ASN A 232 9.86 -3.15 24.11
C ASN A 232 10.16 -4.52 24.74
N ASP A 233 11.20 -4.65 25.57
CA ASP A 233 11.49 -5.88 26.30
C ASP A 233 10.62 -5.98 27.56
N THR A 234 9.62 -6.85 27.50
CA THR A 234 8.69 -7.08 28.62
C THR A 234 9.36 -7.73 29.84
N ASN A 235 10.57 -8.26 29.71
CA ASN A 235 11.30 -8.91 30.80
C ASN A 235 12.22 -7.95 31.57
N CYS A 236 12.50 -6.76 31.02
CA CYS A 236 13.40 -5.79 31.62
C CYS A 236 12.63 -4.75 32.46
N LYS A 237 12.56 -4.95 33.78
CA LYS A 237 11.83 -4.04 34.69
C LYS A 237 12.51 -2.67 34.87
N ASP A 238 13.84 -2.63 34.83
CA ASP A 238 14.66 -1.43 35.04
C ASP A 238 15.25 -0.89 33.74
N TRP A 239 14.57 -1.14 32.62
CA TRP A 239 15.04 -0.86 31.26
C TRP A 239 15.50 0.59 31.04
N PHE A 240 14.93 1.53 31.79
CA PHE A 240 15.24 2.96 31.70
C PHE A 240 16.52 3.35 32.46
N SER A 241 16.94 2.57 33.45
CA SER A 241 18.12 2.83 34.28
C SER A 241 19.42 2.43 33.58
N GLU A 242 19.34 1.59 32.56
CA GLU A 242 20.54 1.16 31.84
C GLU A 242 21.01 2.21 30.82
N ALA A 243 22.28 2.60 30.94
CA ALA A 243 22.88 3.56 30.02
C ALA A 243 22.93 3.01 28.58
N CYS A 244 22.69 3.90 27.61
CA CYS A 244 22.96 3.61 26.21
C CYS A 244 24.42 3.86 25.84
N ASN A 245 24.86 3.40 24.68
CA ASN A 245 26.18 3.73 24.13
C ASN A 245 26.09 4.53 22.80
N PRO A 246 26.45 5.82 22.79
CA PRO A 246 26.90 6.61 23.94
C PRO A 246 25.76 6.89 24.93
N PRO A 247 26.05 7.26 26.19
CA PRO A 247 25.00 7.63 27.15
C PRO A 247 24.18 8.83 26.65
N HIS A 248 22.90 8.90 27.04
CA HIS A 248 22.12 10.12 26.86
C HIS A 248 22.61 11.22 27.81
N LYS A 249 22.42 12.48 27.43
CA LYS A 249 22.70 13.63 28.30
C LYS A 249 21.57 13.83 29.30
#